data_AF-A0AAD8WT37-F1
#
_entry.id   AF-A0AAD8WT37-F1
#
_cell.length_a   1.000
_cell.length_b   1.000
_cell.length_c   1.000
_cell.angle_alpha   90.00
_cell.angle_beta   90.00
_cell.angle_gamma   90.00
#
_symmetry.space_group_name_H-M   'P 1'
#
loop_
_entity.id
_entity.type
_entity.pdbx_description
1 polymer ?
#
loop_
_entity_poly.entity_id
_entity_poly.type
_entity_poly.pdbx_seq_one_letter_code
_entity_poly.pdbx_strand_id
1 'polypeptide(L)'
;MARSALYLAALVVAAIALATTQASFIYTEEDLAPDDSMWALYERWAAHHEVAREHGEKARRFPIFKNNARWILDRYGKKGKSAINIFGDMTYEEIWRSPLKRRG
;
A
#
# COMPACT_ATOMS: atom_id res chain seq x y z
N MET A 1 7.00 -24.26 -33.44
CA MET A 1 8.17 -23.85 -32.62
C MET A 1 8.31 -22.33 -32.55
N ALA A 2 8.55 -21.61 -33.66
CA ALA A 2 8.78 -20.16 -33.62
C ALA A 2 7.54 -19.33 -33.22
N ARG A 3 6.36 -19.62 -33.78
CA ARG A 3 5.10 -18.91 -33.47
C ARG A 3 4.70 -19.05 -31.99
N SER A 4 4.80 -20.27 -31.45
CA SER A 4 4.53 -20.57 -30.04
C SER A 4 5.50 -19.86 -29.09
N ALA A 5 6.78 -19.71 -29.46
CA ALA A 5 7.74 -18.95 -28.67
C ALA A 5 7.43 -17.44 -28.66
N LEU A 6 6.97 -16.89 -29.80
CA LEU A 6 6.56 -15.49 -29.90
C LEU A 6 5.29 -15.20 -29.07
N TYR A 7 4.32 -16.11 -29.03
CA TYR A 7 3.15 -15.98 -28.16
C TYR A 7 3.51 -15.99 -26.67
N LEU A 8 4.40 -16.88 -26.24
CA LEU A 8 4.86 -16.93 -24.85
C LEU A 8 5.63 -15.67 -24.47
N ALA A 9 6.51 -15.18 -25.35
CA ALA A 9 7.22 -13.92 -25.14
C ALA A 9 6.25 -12.73 -25.02
N ALA A 10 5.21 -12.67 -25.86
CA ALA A 10 4.18 -11.63 -25.79
C ALA A 10 3.37 -11.69 -24.48
N LEU A 11 3.03 -12.87 -23.98
CA LEU A 11 2.34 -13.04 -22.70
C LEU A 11 3.20 -12.61 -21.52
N VAL A 12 4.51 -12.91 -21.54
CA VAL A 12 5.46 -12.47 -20.51
C VAL A 12 5.61 -10.95 -20.51
N VAL A 13 5.74 -10.32 -21.68
CA VAL A 13 5.83 -8.85 -21.80
C VAL A 13 4.53 -8.18 -21.32
N ALA A 14 3.36 -8.75 -21.65
CA ALA A 14 2.07 -8.24 -21.17
C ALA A 14 1.95 -8.36 -19.64
N ALA A 15 2.38 -9.48 -19.05
CA ALA A 15 2.37 -9.67 -17.60
C ALA A 15 3.32 -8.70 -16.88
N ILE A 16 4.51 -8.45 -17.44
CA ILE A 16 5.46 -7.46 -16.89
C ILE A 16 4.91 -6.04 -17.02
N ALA A 17 4.31 -5.68 -18.15
CA ALA A 17 3.70 -4.36 -18.33
C ALA A 17 2.59 -4.09 -17.31
N LEU A 18 1.74 -5.08 -17.03
CA LEU A 18 0.70 -5.01 -16.00
C LEU A 18 1.26 -4.85 -14.58
N ALA A 19 2.48 -5.32 -14.31
CA ALA A 19 3.11 -5.23 -12.99
C ALA A 19 3.80 -3.88 -12.70
N THR A 20 3.99 -3.01 -13.70
CA THR A 20 4.92 -1.86 -13.60
C THR A 20 4.35 -0.52 -13.14
N THR A 21 3.09 -0.44 -12.70
CA THR A 21 2.52 0.86 -12.26
C THR A 21 1.94 0.79 -10.85
N GLN A 22 2.79 0.50 -9.84
CA GLN A 22 2.46 0.90 -8.47
C GLN A 22 2.66 2.42 -8.35
N ALA A 23 1.68 3.17 -8.86
CA ALA A 23 1.57 4.60 -8.56
C ALA A 23 1.52 4.79 -7.05
N SER A 24 2.05 5.89 -6.51
CA SER A 24 1.92 6.18 -5.08
C SER A 24 0.46 6.12 -4.62
N PHE A 25 0.17 5.43 -3.52
CA PHE A 25 -1.17 5.42 -2.92
C PHE A 25 -1.45 6.76 -2.23
N ILE A 26 -2.19 7.63 -2.91
CA ILE A 26 -2.57 8.97 -2.43
C ILE A 26 -3.90 8.91 -1.69
N TYR A 27 -4.00 9.65 -0.60
CA TYR A 27 -5.23 9.84 0.17
C TYR A 27 -5.37 11.29 0.62
N THR A 28 -6.57 11.64 1.06
CA THR A 28 -7.00 13.00 1.38
C THR A 28 -7.43 13.12 2.85
N GLU A 29 -7.61 14.34 3.34
CA GLU A 29 -8.10 14.61 4.69
C GLU A 29 -9.53 14.07 4.89
N GLU A 30 -10.36 14.11 3.84
CA GLU A 30 -11.71 13.57 3.84
C GLU A 30 -11.73 12.06 4.11
N ASP A 31 -10.71 11.33 3.67
CA ASP A 31 -10.57 9.91 3.98
C ASP A 31 -10.35 9.65 5.48
N LEU A 32 -9.92 10.66 6.25
CA LEU A 32 -9.57 10.53 7.67
C LEU A 32 -10.69 10.91 8.65
N ALA A 33 -11.78 11.52 8.18
CA ALA A 33 -12.74 12.24 9.01
C ALA A 33 -13.87 11.37 9.61
N PRO A 34 -14.50 10.43 8.86
CA PRO A 34 -15.28 9.35 9.49
C PRO A 34 -14.47 8.05 9.72
N ASP A 35 -14.78 7.31 10.80
CA ASP A 35 -14.13 6.00 11.07
C ASP A 35 -14.42 4.97 9.96
N ASP A 36 -15.60 5.02 9.34
CA ASP A 36 -15.96 4.17 8.19
C ASP A 36 -15.13 4.50 6.94
N SER A 37 -14.86 5.79 6.66
CA SER A 37 -13.98 6.15 5.53
C SER A 37 -12.55 5.75 5.80
N MET A 38 -12.11 5.82 7.06
CA MET A 38 -10.77 5.41 7.46
C MET A 38 -10.59 3.89 7.29
N TRP A 39 -11.61 3.08 7.61
CA TRP A 39 -11.59 1.65 7.32
C TRP A 39 -11.54 1.38 5.82
N ALA A 40 -12.37 2.07 5.03
CA ALA A 40 -12.32 1.95 3.57
C ALA A 40 -10.95 2.37 3.00
N LEU A 41 -10.32 3.41 3.56
CA LEU A 41 -8.96 3.82 3.20
C LEU A 41 -7.95 2.71 3.49
N TYR A 42 -8.05 2.06 4.66
CA TYR A 42 -7.19 0.93 5.04
C TYR A 42 -7.33 -0.25 4.07
N GLU A 43 -8.56 -0.59 3.66
CA GLU A 43 -8.79 -1.69 2.72
C GLU A 43 -8.25 -1.38 1.32
N ARG A 44 -8.45 -0.15 0.82
CA ARG A 44 -7.88 0.29 -0.45
C ARG A 44 -6.36 0.30 -0.42
N TRP A 45 -5.77 0.77 0.68
CA TRP A 45 -4.32 0.76 0.89
C TRP A 45 -3.76 -0.66 0.87
N ALA A 46 -4.40 -1.58 1.61
CA ALA A 46 -3.97 -2.98 1.69
C ALA A 46 -4.06 -3.67 0.32
N ALA A 47 -5.14 -3.42 -0.44
CA ALA A 47 -5.30 -3.94 -1.79
C ALA A 47 -4.23 -3.39 -2.75
N HIS A 48 -3.92 -2.08 -2.66
CA HIS A 48 -2.94 -1.43 -3.51
C HIS A 48 -1.51 -1.95 -3.29
N HIS A 49 -1.12 -2.18 -2.03
CA HIS A 49 0.22 -2.67 -1.67
C HIS A 49 0.30 -4.20 -1.52
N GLU A 50 -0.76 -4.92 -1.93
CA GLU A 50 -0.87 -6.39 -1.82
C GLU A 50 -0.62 -6.93 -0.39
N VAL A 51 -1.03 -6.15 0.62
CA VAL A 51 -0.87 -6.51 2.03
C VAL A 51 -2.04 -7.40 2.45
N ALA A 52 -1.87 -8.72 2.32
CA ALA A 52 -2.84 -9.70 2.78
C ALA A 52 -2.79 -9.88 4.31
N ARG A 53 -3.94 -9.72 4.97
CA ARG A 53 -4.13 -9.93 6.42
C ARG A 53 -5.49 -10.56 6.69
N GLU A 54 -5.53 -11.51 7.61
CA GLU A 54 -6.77 -12.08 8.15
C GLU A 54 -7.58 -11.01 8.88
N HIS A 55 -8.90 -11.18 8.97
CA HIS A 55 -9.80 -10.17 9.57
C HIS A 55 -9.40 -9.76 11.00
N GLY A 56 -9.02 -10.72 11.85
CA GLY A 56 -8.56 -10.42 13.20
C GLY A 56 -7.24 -9.61 13.23
N GLU A 57 -6.33 -9.89 12.31
CA GLU A 57 -5.07 -9.14 12.20
C GLU A 57 -5.32 -7.74 11.62
N LYS A 58 -6.24 -7.59 10.66
CA LYS A 58 -6.68 -6.27 10.18
C LYS A 58 -7.18 -5.40 11.33
N ALA A 59 -8.02 -5.95 12.21
CA ALA A 59 -8.52 -5.22 13.38
C ALA A 59 -7.39 -4.79 14.32
N ARG A 60 -6.37 -5.64 14.52
CA ARG A 60 -5.18 -5.31 15.35
C ARG A 60 -4.31 -4.21 14.73
N ARG A 61 -4.23 -4.18 13.40
CA ARG A 61 -3.34 -3.32 12.61
C ARG A 61 -3.96 -1.97 12.27
N PHE A 62 -5.29 -1.92 12.18
CA PHE A 62 -6.02 -0.73 11.82
C PHE A 62 -5.71 0.49 12.71
N PRO A 63 -5.61 0.40 14.06
CA PRO A 63 -5.21 1.54 14.89
C PRO A 63 -3.82 2.10 14.54
N ILE A 64 -2.86 1.23 14.19
CA ILE A 64 -1.51 1.64 13.77
C ILE A 64 -1.60 2.40 12.45
N PHE A 65 -2.36 1.86 11.49
CA PHE A 65 -2.63 2.53 10.22
C PHE A 65 -3.27 3.91 10.41
N LYS A 66 -4.31 4.03 11.26
CA LYS A 66 -4.95 5.32 11.56
C LYS A 66 -3.94 6.36 12.05
N ASN A 67 -3.08 5.96 12.98
CA ASN A 67 -2.06 6.84 13.54
C ASN A 67 -1.04 7.28 12.48
N ASN A 68 -0.55 6.32 11.68
CA ASN A 68 0.42 6.59 10.63
C ASN A 68 -0.16 7.49 9.52
N ALA A 69 -1.37 7.24 9.05
CA ALA A 69 -2.03 8.04 8.02
C ALA A 69 -2.26 9.49 8.48
N ARG A 70 -2.69 9.70 9.72
CA ARG A 70 -2.83 11.05 10.30
C ARG A 70 -1.48 11.75 10.43
N TRP A 71 -0.48 11.07 10.98
CA TRP A 71 0.85 11.62 11.16
C TRP A 71 1.53 12.01 9.84
N ILE A 72 1.39 11.17 8.80
CA ILE A 72 1.93 11.46 7.46
C ILE A 72 1.23 12.65 6.81
N LEU A 73 -0.09 12.77 6.95
CA LEU A 73 -0.84 13.91 6.40
C LEU A 73 -0.46 15.21 7.12
N ASP A 74 -0.39 15.18 8.45
CA ASP A 74 0.00 16.34 9.27
C ASP A 74 1.41 16.84 8.93
N ARG A 75 2.38 15.93 8.83
CA ARG A 75 3.80 16.31 8.67
C ARG A 75 4.22 16.55 7.22
N TYR A 76 3.68 15.79 6.27
CA TYR A 76 4.12 15.80 4.87
C TYR A 76 3.01 16.13 3.87
N GLY A 77 1.77 16.25 4.33
CA GLY A 77 0.63 16.56 3.49
C GLY A 77 0.79 17.90 2.79
N LYS A 78 0.35 17.96 1.52
CA LYS A 78 0.32 19.19 0.73
C LYS A 78 -1.07 19.34 0.13
N LYS A 79 -1.72 20.48 0.37
CA LYS A 79 -3.09 20.75 -0.11
C LYS A 79 -4.08 19.65 0.32
N GLY A 80 -4.02 19.22 1.58
CA GLY A 80 -4.96 18.23 2.13
C GLY A 80 -4.78 16.79 1.65
N LYS A 81 -3.65 16.46 0.99
CA LYS A 81 -3.36 15.09 0.52
C LYS A 81 -1.94 14.64 0.83
N SER A 82 -1.77 13.33 0.98
CA SER A 82 -0.45 12.70 1.17
C SER A 82 -0.38 11.30 0.57
N ALA A 83 0.79 10.69 0.62
CA ALA A 83 1.05 9.34 0.12
C ALA A 83 1.49 8.42 1.26
N ILE A 84 0.93 7.22 1.34
CA ILE A 84 1.34 6.20 2.33
C ILE A 84 1.92 4.99 1.60
N ASN A 85 3.05 4.49 2.11
CA ASN A 85 3.79 3.37 1.54
C ASN A 85 3.30 2.02 2.10
N ILE A 86 3.96 0.94 1.69
CA ILE A 86 3.66 -0.45 2.11
C ILE A 86 3.79 -0.69 3.63
N PHE A 87 4.42 0.21 4.38
CA PHE A 87 4.58 0.09 5.84
C PHE A 87 3.47 0.78 6.63
N GLY A 88 2.39 1.19 5.97
CA GLY A 88 1.30 1.97 6.56
C GLY A 88 0.72 1.38 7.84
N ASP A 89 0.73 0.05 8.02
CA ASP A 89 0.17 -0.63 9.20
C ASP A 89 1.20 -1.25 10.16
N MET A 90 2.47 -0.86 10.01
CA MET A 90 3.58 -1.33 10.84
C MET A 90 4.04 -0.27 11.84
N THR A 91 4.53 -0.74 13.00
CA THR A 91 5.23 0.14 13.94
C THR A 91 6.65 0.42 13.49
N TYR A 92 7.29 1.42 14.09
CA TYR A 92 8.68 1.76 13.82
C TYR A 92 9.63 0.57 14.11
N GLU A 93 9.41 -0.14 15.22
CA GLU A 93 10.21 -1.30 15.61
C GLU A 93 10.06 -2.45 14.61
N GLU A 94 8.86 -2.67 14.09
CA GLU A 94 8.59 -3.69 13.07
C GLU A 94 9.26 -3.33 11.75
N ILE A 95 9.22 -2.06 11.34
CA ILE A 95 9.92 -1.56 10.14
C ILE A 95 11.42 -1.77 10.27
N TRP A 96 12.00 -1.46 11.44
CA TRP A 96 13.44 -1.64 11.69
C TRP A 96 13.86 -3.11 11.61
N ARG A 97 12.99 -4.02 12.06
CA ARG A 97 13.23 -5.46 11.99
C ARG A 97 12.90 -6.04 10.61
N SER A 98 12.21 -5.32 9.74
CA SER A 98 11.79 -5.80 8.42
C SER A 98 12.98 -6.10 7.50
N PRO A 99 13.01 -7.25 6.81
CA PRO A 99 14.00 -7.55 5.77
C PRO A 99 14.00 -6.55 4.62
N LEU A 100 12.88 -5.85 4.41
CA LEU A 100 12.72 -4.85 3.34
C LEU A 100 13.56 -3.59 3.59
N LYS A 101 13.95 -3.31 4.84
CA LYS A 101 14.81 -2.16 5.18
C LYS A 101 16.31 -2.51 5.23
N ARG A 102 16.68 -3.79 5.27
CA ARG A 102 18.10 -4.23 5.33
C ARG A 102 18.80 -4.31 3.98
N ARG A 103 18.09 -4.02 2.88
CA ARG A 103 18.59 -4.07 1.50
C ARG A 103 18.78 -2.70 0.85
N GLY A 104 18.64 -1.61 1.62
CA GLY A 104 18.85 -0.24 1.18
C GLY A 104 20.08 0.38 1.81
#